data_AF-A0A5C5ZLW7-F1
#
_entry.id   AF-A0A5C5ZLW7-F1
#
_cell.length_a   1.000
_cell.length_b   1.000
_cell.length_c   1.000
_cell.angle_alpha   90.00
_cell.angle_beta   90.00
_cell.angle_gamma   90.00
#
_symmetry.space_group_name_H-M   'P 1'
#
loop_
_entity.id
_entity.type
_entity.pdbx_description
1 polymer ?
#
loop_
_entity_poly.entity_id
_entity_poly.type
_entity_poly.pdbx_seq_one_letter_code
_entity_poly.pdbx_strand_id
1 'polypeptide(L)'
;MPLLTLRRLVLTALLTLLAASPAAARTWTAAAGGYTVEAEVVAFNDEKVVLQREDHHLVSLEIDKLSEADREYLASQDARLKADEIYGQDQVWTSRKGLKVVGKVVDYVKKDVTIERKRGRVYVNGRVFENLPAIYQKIVPQIVAFFEENEVKDKESLESWLIHKKGAPQTYACEGVLFEVAGGDEYGVPFFIFSEEDQRLLKGAYDEWVGSQGDYESQQDAAFELQSLAAARHQDAEVSHQIGKLQLVAQAATAGITNVWEVTLYPNGPLNSAPQFVVVQGRDSRTATQNALQQYPGSSVGPVRKLSY
;
A
#
# COMPACT_ATOMS: atom_id res chain seq x y z
N MET A 1 18.18 7.05 74.93
CA MET A 1 16.96 6.23 74.73
C MET A 1 15.76 7.17 74.68
N PRO A 2 14.79 7.05 73.75
CA PRO A 2 14.80 6.71 72.30
C PRO A 2 14.66 7.99 71.43
N LEU A 3 15.39 8.17 70.33
CA LEU A 3 15.17 7.69 68.94
C LEU A 3 14.18 8.52 68.09
N LEU A 4 14.82 9.42 67.33
CA LEU A 4 14.44 10.11 66.10
C LEU A 4 13.41 9.38 65.22
N THR A 5 12.30 10.05 64.89
CA THR A 5 11.42 9.69 63.76
C THR A 5 11.81 10.50 62.53
N LEU A 6 12.62 9.85 61.69
CA LEU A 6 13.07 10.32 60.39
C LEU A 6 11.88 10.28 59.40
N ARG A 7 11.39 11.45 59.01
CA ARG A 7 10.35 11.64 57.99
C ARG A 7 10.96 11.33 56.60
N ARG A 8 11.01 10.05 56.22
CA ARG A 8 11.43 9.63 54.88
C ARG A 8 10.29 9.87 53.89
N LEU A 9 10.47 10.86 53.02
CA LEU A 9 9.78 10.94 51.73
C LEU A 9 10.10 9.67 50.94
N VAL A 10 9.12 8.79 50.78
CA VAL A 10 9.18 7.71 49.79
C VAL A 10 8.75 8.32 48.46
N LEU A 11 9.74 8.64 47.62
CA LEU A 11 9.50 9.12 46.26
C LEU A 11 9.04 7.93 45.41
N THR A 12 7.80 8.00 44.95
CA THR A 12 7.10 7.05 44.11
C THR A 12 7.78 6.98 42.73
N ALA A 13 8.45 5.88 42.42
CA ALA A 13 8.83 5.56 41.04
C ALA A 13 7.79 4.57 40.48
N LEU A 14 6.62 5.10 40.09
CA LEU A 14 5.65 4.35 39.30
C LEU A 14 6.17 4.35 37.86
N LEU A 15 6.84 3.26 37.49
CA LEU A 15 7.16 2.93 36.10
C LEU A 15 5.82 2.85 35.35
N THR A 16 5.44 3.92 34.67
CA THR A 16 4.39 3.89 33.64
C THR A 16 4.94 3.08 32.47
N LEU A 17 4.63 1.78 32.45
CA LEU A 17 4.55 1.03 31.20
C LEU A 17 3.54 1.78 30.32
N LEU A 18 4.02 2.52 29.32
CA LEU A 18 3.19 2.85 28.17
C LEU A 18 2.93 1.52 27.46
N ALA A 19 1.81 0.89 27.79
CA ALA A 19 1.19 -0.04 26.87
C ALA A 19 0.80 0.80 25.65
N ALA A 20 1.52 0.62 24.54
CA ALA A 20 1.03 1.02 23.23
C ALA A 20 -0.33 0.33 23.08
N SER A 21 -1.42 1.07 23.24
CA SER A 21 -2.74 0.52 23.05
C SER A 21 -2.88 0.26 21.55
N PRO A 22 -3.23 -0.96 21.11
CA PRO A 22 -3.62 -1.16 19.72
C PRO A 22 -4.74 -0.15 19.45
N ALA A 23 -4.63 0.62 18.38
CA ALA A 23 -5.62 1.64 18.10
C ALA A 23 -6.98 0.93 17.98
N ALA A 24 -7.95 1.37 18.78
CA ALA A 24 -9.17 0.62 18.96
C ALA A 24 -9.90 0.48 17.61
N ALA A 25 -9.96 -0.75 17.09
CA ALA A 25 -10.86 -1.12 16.02
C ALA A 25 -12.27 -0.58 16.35
N ARG A 26 -12.91 0.02 15.35
CA ARG A 26 -14.26 0.55 15.49
C ARG A 26 -15.21 -0.17 14.55
N THR A 27 -16.48 -0.13 14.91
CA THR A 27 -17.58 -0.54 14.05
C THR A 27 -17.82 0.54 12.99
N TRP A 28 -17.71 0.16 11.73
CA TRP A 28 -18.11 0.98 10.57
C TRP A 28 -19.44 0.46 10.05
N THR A 29 -20.35 1.36 9.67
CA THR A 29 -21.72 1.03 9.32
C THR A 29 -22.06 1.52 7.91
N ALA A 30 -22.74 0.69 7.13
CA ALA A 30 -23.25 1.09 5.83
C ALA A 30 -24.37 2.15 5.96
N ALA A 31 -24.44 3.11 5.05
CA ALA A 31 -25.42 4.21 5.05
C ALA A 31 -26.87 3.72 5.09
N ALA A 32 -27.17 2.63 4.38
CA ALA A 32 -28.50 2.02 4.33
C ALA A 32 -28.82 1.16 5.57
N GLY A 33 -27.87 1.00 6.50
CA GLY A 33 -27.98 0.11 7.65
C GLY A 33 -27.88 -1.38 7.30
N GLY A 34 -27.89 -2.23 8.33
CA GLY A 34 -27.96 -3.70 8.17
C GLY A 34 -26.63 -4.42 7.89
N TYR A 35 -25.53 -3.68 7.70
CA TYR A 35 -24.19 -4.23 7.66
C TYR A 35 -23.23 -3.36 8.47
N THR A 36 -22.39 -4.02 9.26
CA THR A 36 -21.31 -3.42 10.03
C THR A 36 -20.03 -4.19 9.83
N VAL A 37 -18.89 -3.51 9.89
CA VAL A 37 -17.57 -4.12 9.87
C VAL A 37 -16.72 -3.54 10.98
N GLU A 38 -16.10 -4.40 11.79
CA GLU A 38 -15.08 -4.00 12.76
C GLU A 38 -13.74 -3.86 12.05
N ALA A 39 -13.15 -2.65 12.11
CA ALA A 39 -11.88 -2.38 11.47
C ALA A 39 -11.18 -1.14 12.04
N GLU A 40 -9.87 -1.07 11.88
CA GLU A 40 -9.04 0.10 12.15
C GLU A 40 -8.91 0.96 10.89
N VAL A 41 -8.87 2.28 11.05
CA VAL A 41 -8.60 3.20 9.92
C VAL A 41 -7.12 3.18 9.62
N VAL A 42 -6.75 2.96 8.35
CA VAL A 42 -5.37 3.06 7.87
C VAL A 42 -5.13 4.43 7.24
N ALA A 43 -5.99 4.81 6.31
CA ALA A 43 -5.91 6.06 5.57
C ALA A 43 -7.28 6.43 5.00
N PHE A 44 -7.50 7.70 4.70
CA PHE A 44 -8.67 8.17 3.97
C PHE A 44 -8.35 9.45 3.21
N ASN A 45 -9.09 9.68 2.13
CA ASN A 45 -9.12 10.94 1.40
C ASN A 45 -10.57 11.46 1.39
N ASP A 46 -10.90 12.36 0.45
CA ASP A 46 -12.26 12.94 0.37
C ASP A 46 -13.31 11.94 -0.16
N GLU A 47 -12.90 10.87 -0.84
CA GLU A 47 -13.79 9.94 -1.54
C GLU A 47 -13.88 8.57 -0.89
N LYS A 48 -12.75 8.05 -0.39
CA LYS A 48 -12.63 6.67 0.10
C LYS A 48 -11.85 6.59 1.41
N VAL A 49 -12.12 5.53 2.16
CA VAL A 49 -11.38 5.12 3.36
C VAL A 49 -10.83 3.71 3.19
N VAL A 50 -9.59 3.50 3.60
CA VAL A 50 -8.94 2.19 3.71
C VAL A 50 -8.96 1.77 5.16
N LEU A 51 -9.51 0.58 5.38
CA LEU A 51 -9.67 -0.02 6.70
C LEU A 51 -8.91 -1.34 6.79
N GLN A 52 -8.29 -1.60 7.93
CA GLN A 52 -7.69 -2.88 8.25
C GLN A 52 -8.58 -3.68 9.20
N ARG A 53 -8.90 -4.90 8.80
CA ARG A 53 -9.74 -5.81 9.58
C ARG A 53 -8.88 -6.71 10.47
N GLU A 54 -9.51 -7.37 11.44
CA GLU A 54 -8.84 -8.31 12.36
C GLU A 54 -8.13 -9.47 11.62
N ASP A 55 -8.63 -9.85 10.43
CA ASP A 55 -8.02 -10.88 9.58
C ASP A 55 -6.91 -10.34 8.65
N HIS A 56 -6.34 -9.18 8.98
CA HIS A 56 -5.24 -8.52 8.26
C HIS A 56 -5.55 -8.19 6.79
N HIS A 57 -6.82 -8.24 6.38
CA HIS A 57 -7.25 -7.78 5.06
C HIS A 57 -7.49 -6.27 5.09
N LEU A 58 -6.97 -5.60 4.06
CA LEU A 58 -7.32 -4.22 3.79
C LEU A 58 -8.57 -4.15 2.91
N VAL A 59 -9.49 -3.29 3.29
CA VAL A 59 -10.70 -3.01 2.52
C VAL A 59 -10.82 -1.53 2.24
N SER A 60 -11.11 -1.19 0.98
CA SER A 60 -11.44 0.18 0.55
C SER A 60 -12.96 0.35 0.47
N LEU A 61 -13.45 1.45 1.00
CA LEU A 61 -14.87 1.83 1.07
C LEU A 61 -15.07 3.25 0.56
N GLU A 62 -16.10 3.46 -0.25
CA GLU A 62 -16.56 4.81 -0.60
C GLU A 62 -17.21 5.48 0.63
N ILE A 63 -16.75 6.70 0.97
CA ILE A 63 -17.18 7.43 2.17
C ILE A 63 -18.66 7.76 2.12
N ASP A 64 -19.21 8.03 0.93
CA ASP A 64 -20.64 8.32 0.72
C ASP A 64 -21.55 7.10 1.04
N LYS A 65 -20.99 5.89 1.05
CA LYS A 65 -21.69 4.64 1.42
C LYS A 65 -21.64 4.36 2.91
N LEU A 66 -20.96 5.16 3.72
CA LEU A 66 -20.90 5.03 5.16
C LEU A 66 -22.04 5.77 5.87
N SER A 67 -22.34 5.39 7.11
CA SER A 67 -23.31 6.08 7.96
C SER A 67 -22.90 7.53 8.24
N GLU A 68 -23.86 8.38 8.61
CA GLU A 68 -23.57 9.77 8.97
C GLU A 68 -22.57 9.89 10.12
N ALA A 69 -22.72 9.06 11.15
CA ALA A 69 -21.79 9.01 12.29
C ALA A 69 -20.36 8.61 11.90
N ASP A 70 -20.20 7.72 10.92
CA ASP A 70 -18.87 7.34 10.41
C ASP A 70 -18.26 8.46 9.56
N ARG A 71 -19.05 9.16 8.75
CA ARG A 71 -18.58 10.32 7.97
C ARG A 71 -18.17 11.48 8.88
N GLU A 72 -18.93 11.76 9.93
CA GLU A 72 -18.59 12.77 10.94
C GLU A 72 -17.29 12.43 11.67
N TYR A 73 -17.07 11.15 11.97
CA TYR A 73 -15.80 10.71 12.53
C TYR A 73 -14.63 10.94 11.56
N LEU A 74 -14.75 10.58 10.28
CA LEU A 74 -13.69 10.82 9.30
C LEU A 74 -13.36 12.32 9.14
N ALA A 75 -14.34 13.19 9.36
CA ALA A 75 -14.12 14.64 9.40
C ALA A 75 -13.43 15.14 10.69
N SER A 76 -13.35 14.31 11.75
CA SER A 76 -12.78 14.69 13.04
C SER A 76 -11.24 14.75 13.02
N GLN A 77 -10.67 15.51 13.95
CA GLN A 77 -9.22 15.55 14.17
C GLN A 77 -8.67 14.20 14.64
N ASP A 78 -9.44 13.46 15.45
CA ASP A 78 -9.02 12.16 15.97
C ASP A 78 -8.80 11.13 14.86
N ALA A 79 -9.68 11.12 13.84
CA ALA A 79 -9.50 10.25 12.68
C ALA A 79 -8.27 10.64 11.86
N ARG A 80 -8.06 11.94 11.64
CA ARG A 80 -6.89 12.45 10.90
C ARG A 80 -5.59 12.10 11.61
N LEU A 81 -5.49 12.35 12.92
CA LEU A 81 -4.30 12.04 13.71
C LEU A 81 -3.95 10.55 13.67
N LYS A 82 -4.96 9.66 13.74
CA LYS A 82 -4.74 8.21 13.63
C LYS A 82 -4.28 7.80 12.23
N ALA A 83 -4.93 8.33 11.19
CA ALA A 83 -4.50 8.07 9.82
C ALA A 83 -3.07 8.58 9.59
N ASP A 84 -2.74 9.79 10.04
CA ASP A 84 -1.40 10.38 9.94
C ASP A 84 -0.36 9.58 10.73
N GLU A 85 -0.73 8.99 11.87
CA GLU A 85 0.17 8.11 12.63
C GLU A 85 0.56 6.88 11.83
N ILE A 86 -0.33 6.34 10.99
CA ILE A 86 -0.05 5.13 10.20
C ILE A 86 0.57 5.50 8.85
N TYR A 87 -0.13 6.36 8.12
CA TYR A 87 0.19 6.79 6.76
C TYR A 87 1.42 7.71 6.71
N GLY A 88 1.64 8.51 7.76
CA GLY A 88 2.74 9.48 7.83
C GLY A 88 4.07 8.92 8.32
N GLN A 89 4.14 7.65 8.73
CA GLN A 89 5.38 7.06 9.23
C GLN A 89 6.39 6.76 8.11
N ASP A 90 7.68 6.90 8.45
CA ASP A 90 8.76 6.43 7.61
C ASP A 90 8.72 4.91 7.48
N GLN A 91 8.81 4.40 6.26
CA GLN A 91 8.76 2.97 5.99
C GLN A 91 10.17 2.42 5.74
N VAL A 92 10.43 1.22 6.25
CA VAL A 92 11.70 0.51 6.02
C VAL A 92 11.53 -0.54 4.93
N TRP A 93 12.16 -0.30 3.78
CA TRP A 93 12.12 -1.16 2.61
C TRP A 93 13.40 -1.99 2.46
N THR A 94 13.27 -3.25 2.03
CA THR A 94 14.42 -4.13 1.88
C THR A 94 14.76 -4.32 0.41
N SER A 95 15.99 -4.06 0.03
CA SER A 95 16.48 -4.37 -1.32
C SER A 95 16.74 -5.87 -1.51
N ARG A 96 16.85 -6.35 -2.75
CA ARG A 96 17.23 -7.76 -3.05
C ARG A 96 18.54 -8.21 -2.39
N LYS A 97 19.45 -7.27 -2.13
CA LYS A 97 20.74 -7.54 -1.48
C LYS A 97 20.68 -7.43 0.05
N GLY A 98 19.49 -7.25 0.63
CA GLY A 98 19.28 -7.13 2.07
C GLY A 98 19.59 -5.75 2.68
N LEU A 99 19.99 -4.77 1.86
CA LEU A 99 20.14 -3.38 2.33
C LEU A 99 18.76 -2.80 2.64
N LYS A 100 18.63 -2.17 3.81
CA LYS A 100 17.43 -1.45 4.24
C LYS A 100 17.49 0.01 3.82
N VAL A 101 16.38 0.53 3.30
CA VAL A 101 16.21 1.93 2.88
C VAL A 101 15.01 2.50 3.62
N VAL A 102 15.15 3.71 4.16
CA VAL A 102 14.09 4.41 4.87
C VAL A 102 13.50 5.48 3.97
N GLY A 103 12.16 5.51 3.87
CA GLY A 103 11.41 6.50 3.10
C GLY A 103 9.99 6.03 2.83
N LYS A 104 9.26 6.74 1.97
CA LYS A 104 7.86 6.49 1.67
C LYS A 104 7.68 6.22 0.19
N VAL A 105 6.86 5.24 -0.14
CA VAL A 105 6.35 5.10 -1.50
C VAL A 105 5.21 6.09 -1.69
N VAL A 106 5.30 6.94 -2.72
CA VAL A 106 4.32 8.01 -2.95
C VAL A 106 3.51 7.85 -4.22
N ASP A 107 4.04 7.23 -5.27
CA ASP A 107 3.32 7.01 -6.53
C ASP A 107 3.99 5.87 -7.31
N TYR A 108 3.38 5.46 -8.41
CA TYR A 108 3.98 4.65 -9.43
C TYR A 108 4.78 5.51 -10.42
N VAL A 109 5.79 4.90 -11.03
CA VAL A 109 6.55 5.55 -12.10
C VAL A 109 6.89 4.56 -13.20
N LYS A 110 6.75 5.01 -14.44
CA LYS A 110 7.25 4.34 -15.64
C LYS A 110 8.06 5.35 -16.44
N LYS A 111 9.36 5.09 -16.62
CA LYS A 111 10.27 6.03 -17.28
C LYS A 111 11.41 5.34 -17.99
N ASP A 112 11.77 5.88 -19.14
CA ASP A 112 12.97 5.45 -19.86
C ASP A 112 14.24 6.03 -19.22
N VAL A 113 15.22 5.16 -19.05
CA VAL A 113 16.57 5.50 -18.60
C VAL A 113 17.54 5.23 -19.73
N THR A 114 18.05 6.30 -20.32
CA THR A 114 19.05 6.25 -21.39
C THR A 114 20.44 6.50 -20.82
N ILE A 115 21.35 5.56 -21.04
CA ILE A 115 22.73 5.61 -20.56
C ILE A 115 23.66 5.61 -21.77
N GLU A 116 24.60 6.54 -21.82
CA GLU A 116 25.53 6.66 -22.93
C GLU A 116 26.91 7.16 -22.47
N ARG A 117 27.93 7.00 -23.32
CA ARG A 117 29.26 7.55 -23.07
C ARG A 117 29.64 8.52 -24.19
N LYS A 118 29.88 9.78 -23.84
CA LYS A 118 30.30 10.84 -24.78
C LYS A 118 31.52 11.57 -24.23
N ARG A 119 32.55 11.77 -25.06
CA ARG A 119 33.77 12.53 -24.71
C ARG A 119 34.39 12.10 -23.37
N GLY A 120 34.44 10.79 -23.12
CA GLY A 120 35.05 10.23 -21.91
C GLY A 120 34.21 10.34 -20.64
N ARG A 121 32.93 10.75 -20.72
CA ARG A 121 32.03 10.84 -19.57
C ARG A 121 30.77 10.00 -19.78
N VAL A 122 30.24 9.47 -18.69
CA VAL A 122 28.97 8.74 -18.67
C VAL A 122 27.83 9.73 -18.48
N TYR A 123 26.80 9.61 -19.30
CA TYR A 123 25.58 10.40 -19.20
C TYR A 123 24.39 9.48 -18.95
N VAL A 124 23.47 9.93 -18.10
CA VAL A 124 22.17 9.30 -17.83
C VAL A 124 21.09 10.33 -18.09
N ASN A 125 20.21 10.07 -19.05
CA ASN A 125 19.18 11.01 -19.50
C ASN A 125 19.75 12.42 -19.76
N GLY A 126 20.93 12.47 -20.40
CA GLY A 126 21.64 13.71 -20.74
C GLY A 126 22.38 14.41 -19.59
N ARG A 127 22.32 13.89 -18.36
CA ARG A 127 23.07 14.43 -17.21
C ARG A 127 24.32 13.62 -16.94
N VAL A 128 25.42 14.30 -16.59
CA VAL A 128 26.69 13.67 -16.20
C VAL A 128 26.45 12.80 -14.97
N PHE A 129 26.85 11.53 -15.03
CA PHE A 129 26.61 10.54 -13.98
C PHE A 129 27.11 10.99 -12.60
N GLU A 130 28.30 11.59 -12.52
CA GLU A 130 28.87 12.07 -11.25
C GLU A 130 28.09 13.22 -10.62
N ASN A 131 27.28 13.93 -11.39
CA ASN A 131 26.44 15.04 -10.91
C ASN A 131 25.06 14.57 -10.46
N LEU A 132 24.74 13.28 -10.60
CA LEU A 132 23.48 12.74 -10.14
C LEU A 132 23.47 12.61 -8.62
N PRO A 133 22.29 12.68 -7.97
CA PRO A 133 22.11 12.26 -6.59
C PRO A 133 22.72 10.88 -6.31
N ALA A 134 23.27 10.71 -5.11
CA ALA A 134 24.00 9.49 -4.72
C ALA A 134 23.17 8.21 -4.88
N ILE A 135 21.85 8.29 -4.70
CA ILE A 135 20.93 7.18 -4.93
C ILE A 135 20.92 6.74 -6.40
N TYR A 136 20.84 7.66 -7.36
CA TYR A 136 20.90 7.34 -8.79
C TYR A 136 22.27 6.81 -9.20
N GLN A 137 23.36 7.30 -8.60
CA GLN A 137 24.69 6.73 -8.82
C GLN A 137 24.78 5.25 -8.41
N LYS A 138 23.97 4.82 -7.43
CA LYS A 138 23.88 3.41 -7.01
C LYS A 138 22.87 2.60 -7.83
N ILE A 139 21.75 3.20 -8.25
CA ILE A 139 20.68 2.50 -8.99
C ILE A 139 21.07 2.27 -10.46
N VAL A 140 21.70 3.24 -11.12
CA VAL A 140 21.97 3.16 -12.57
C VAL A 140 22.83 1.94 -12.96
N PRO A 141 23.93 1.60 -12.24
CA PRO A 141 24.65 0.35 -12.52
C PRO A 141 23.77 -0.90 -12.38
N GLN A 142 22.86 -0.91 -11.39
CA GLN A 142 21.93 -2.02 -11.16
C GLN A 142 20.87 -2.15 -12.25
N ILE A 143 20.42 -1.04 -12.86
CA ILE A 143 19.57 -1.07 -14.06
C ILE A 143 20.28 -1.84 -15.17
N VAL A 144 21.53 -1.48 -15.47
CA VAL A 144 22.30 -2.17 -16.51
C VAL A 144 22.49 -3.64 -16.17
N ALA A 145 22.90 -3.97 -14.95
CA ALA A 145 23.07 -5.37 -14.54
C ALA A 145 21.77 -6.19 -14.64
N PHE A 146 20.63 -5.59 -14.32
CA PHE A 146 19.33 -6.26 -14.40
C PHE A 146 18.94 -6.56 -15.86
N PHE A 147 18.98 -5.56 -16.75
CA PHE A 147 18.53 -5.74 -18.14
C PHE A 147 19.51 -6.49 -19.03
N GLU A 148 20.80 -6.40 -18.75
CA GLU A 148 21.86 -7.04 -19.53
C GLU A 148 22.36 -8.36 -18.90
N GLU A 149 21.76 -8.77 -17.78
CA GLU A 149 22.12 -9.98 -17.03
C GLU A 149 23.64 -10.11 -16.79
N ASN A 150 24.25 -9.03 -16.28
CA ASN A 150 25.71 -8.93 -16.13
C ASN A 150 26.15 -8.41 -14.74
N GLU A 151 27.47 -8.29 -14.53
CA GLU A 151 28.06 -7.93 -13.23
C GLU A 151 28.32 -6.41 -13.05
N VAL A 152 27.65 -5.53 -13.80
CA VAL A 152 27.80 -4.08 -13.62
C VAL A 152 27.30 -3.66 -12.23
N LYS A 153 28.19 -3.19 -11.37
CA LYS A 153 27.90 -2.98 -9.95
C LYS A 153 28.23 -1.58 -9.44
N ASP A 154 29.04 -0.84 -10.18
CA ASP A 154 29.59 0.45 -9.79
C ASP A 154 29.90 1.29 -11.03
N LYS A 155 30.45 2.49 -10.81
CA LYS A 155 30.82 3.41 -11.88
C LYS A 155 31.86 2.82 -12.84
N GLU A 156 32.87 2.13 -12.32
CA GLU A 156 34.00 1.65 -13.11
C GLU A 156 33.59 0.52 -14.05
N SER A 157 32.80 -0.42 -13.54
CA SER A 157 32.18 -1.49 -14.32
C SER A 157 31.17 -0.95 -15.33
N LEU A 158 30.39 0.07 -14.97
CA LEU A 158 29.47 0.75 -15.90
C LEU A 158 30.22 1.42 -17.06
N GLU A 159 31.29 2.16 -16.78
CA GLU A 159 32.10 2.79 -17.82
C GLU A 159 32.76 1.73 -18.72
N SER A 160 33.32 0.68 -18.13
CA SER A 160 33.93 -0.43 -18.86
C SER A 160 32.92 -1.10 -19.80
N TRP A 161 31.70 -1.36 -19.32
CA TRP A 161 30.61 -1.89 -20.13
C TRP A 161 30.22 -0.94 -21.28
N LEU A 162 30.12 0.37 -21.03
CA LEU A 162 29.84 1.35 -22.08
C LEU A 162 30.95 1.41 -23.15
N ILE A 163 32.22 1.23 -22.76
CA ILE A 163 33.34 1.16 -23.72
C ILE A 163 33.15 -0.04 -24.66
N HIS A 164 32.75 -1.21 -24.14
CA HIS A 164 32.46 -2.39 -24.96
C HIS A 164 31.27 -2.15 -25.91
N LYS A 165 30.27 -1.39 -25.47
CA LYS A 165 29.14 -0.94 -26.30
C LYS A 165 29.49 0.24 -27.23
N LYS A 166 30.78 0.59 -27.36
CA LYS A 166 31.29 1.72 -28.17
C LYS A 166 30.66 3.07 -27.80
N GLY A 167 30.20 3.21 -26.56
CA GLY A 167 29.52 4.40 -26.04
C GLY A 167 28.12 4.66 -26.61
N ALA A 168 27.56 3.71 -27.38
CA ALA A 168 26.24 3.85 -27.99
C ALA A 168 25.15 3.98 -26.90
N PRO A 169 24.14 4.87 -27.08
CA PRO A 169 23.04 5.00 -26.15
C PRO A 169 22.30 3.68 -25.96
N GLN A 170 22.10 3.28 -24.70
CA GLN A 170 21.25 2.16 -24.32
C GLN A 170 20.08 2.69 -23.50
N THR A 171 18.85 2.34 -23.89
CA THR A 171 17.62 2.83 -23.26
C THR A 171 16.86 1.67 -22.65
N TYR A 172 16.47 1.83 -21.38
CA TYR A 172 15.74 0.81 -20.62
C TYR A 172 14.44 1.41 -20.09
N ALA A 173 13.31 0.75 -20.36
CA ALA A 173 12.03 1.10 -19.76
C ALA A 173 12.02 0.63 -18.29
N CYS A 174 12.10 1.57 -17.37
CA CYS A 174 12.13 1.28 -15.94
C CYS A 174 10.74 1.46 -15.33
N GLU A 175 10.28 0.42 -14.64
CA GLU A 175 9.00 0.36 -13.95
C GLU A 175 9.26 0.27 -12.45
N GLY A 176 8.56 1.08 -11.66
CA GLY A 176 8.82 1.16 -10.24
C GLY A 176 7.90 2.10 -9.50
N VAL A 177 8.41 2.60 -8.39
CA VAL A 177 7.73 3.55 -7.52
C VAL A 177 8.51 4.85 -7.42
N LEU A 178 7.78 5.95 -7.23
CA LEU A 178 8.33 7.20 -6.73
C LEU A 178 8.51 7.07 -5.22
N PHE A 179 9.73 7.31 -4.77
CA PHE A 179 10.17 7.08 -3.40
C PHE A 179 10.64 8.38 -2.76
N GLU A 180 9.92 8.85 -1.77
CA GLU A 180 10.27 10.03 -0.98
C GLU A 180 11.19 9.62 0.17
N VAL A 181 12.38 10.22 0.25
CA VAL A 181 13.27 10.04 1.41
C VAL A 181 12.95 11.09 2.49
N ALA A 182 13.41 10.89 3.73
CA ALA A 182 13.15 11.79 4.87
C ALA A 182 13.48 13.29 4.66
N GLY A 183 14.23 13.64 3.62
CA GLY A 183 14.49 15.03 3.22
C GLY A 183 13.44 15.67 2.30
N GLY A 184 12.40 14.92 1.90
CA GLY A 184 11.36 15.35 0.95
C GLY A 184 11.76 15.22 -0.53
N ASP A 185 12.98 14.76 -0.82
CA ASP A 185 13.38 14.47 -2.20
C ASP A 185 12.74 13.17 -2.69
N GLU A 186 12.21 13.20 -3.92
CA GLU A 186 11.59 12.04 -4.56
C GLU A 186 12.49 11.41 -5.62
N TYR A 187 12.55 10.08 -5.61
CA TYR A 187 13.38 9.29 -6.50
C TYR A 187 12.61 8.16 -7.14
N GLY A 188 12.72 8.01 -8.47
CA GLY A 188 12.18 6.83 -9.15
C GLY A 188 13.05 5.61 -8.85
N VAL A 189 12.49 4.62 -8.16
CA VAL A 189 13.18 3.38 -7.78
C VAL A 189 12.53 2.19 -8.51
N PRO A 190 13.25 1.49 -9.40
CA PRO A 190 12.71 0.35 -10.11
C PRO A 190 12.30 -0.80 -9.19
N PHE A 191 11.21 -1.51 -9.53
CA PHE A 191 10.68 -2.61 -8.71
C PHE A 191 11.71 -3.70 -8.41
N PHE A 192 12.59 -4.02 -9.36
CA PHE A 192 13.59 -5.08 -9.20
C PHE A 192 14.67 -4.76 -8.16
N ILE A 193 14.75 -3.51 -7.66
CA ILE A 193 15.65 -3.14 -6.57
C ILE A 193 15.15 -3.72 -5.23
N PHE A 194 13.83 -3.80 -5.06
CA PHE A 194 13.18 -4.29 -3.83
C PHE A 194 13.24 -5.81 -3.72
N SER A 195 13.14 -6.31 -2.49
CA SER A 195 13.00 -7.73 -2.18
C SER A 195 11.82 -8.35 -2.92
N GLU A 196 11.81 -9.66 -3.14
CA GLU A 196 10.70 -10.30 -3.85
C GLU A 196 9.35 -10.15 -3.13
N GLU A 197 9.37 -10.01 -1.81
CA GLU A 197 8.19 -9.78 -0.99
C GLU A 197 7.67 -8.35 -1.19
N ASP A 198 8.53 -7.35 -0.99
CA ASP A 198 8.18 -5.94 -1.20
C ASP A 198 7.76 -5.68 -2.65
N GLN A 199 8.44 -6.31 -3.61
CA GLN A 199 8.10 -6.20 -5.02
C GLN A 199 6.68 -6.73 -5.32
N ARG A 200 6.27 -7.84 -4.70
CA ARG A 200 4.92 -8.39 -4.87
C ARG A 200 3.84 -7.43 -4.36
N LEU A 201 4.08 -6.81 -3.20
CA LEU A 201 3.21 -5.80 -2.64
C LEU A 201 3.13 -4.57 -3.55
N LEU A 202 4.28 -4.00 -3.89
CA LEU A 202 4.34 -2.74 -4.63
C LEU A 202 3.74 -2.88 -6.04
N LYS A 203 3.90 -4.03 -6.69
CA LYS A 203 3.33 -4.27 -8.03
C LYS A 203 1.82 -4.53 -8.04
N GLY A 204 1.16 -4.64 -6.88
CA GLY A 204 -0.23 -5.11 -6.77
C GLY A 204 -1.23 -4.40 -7.69
N ALA A 205 -1.16 -3.06 -7.76
CA ALA A 205 -2.05 -2.23 -8.59
C ALA A 205 -1.33 -1.61 -9.81
N TYR A 206 -0.10 -2.02 -10.10
CA TYR A 206 0.72 -1.37 -11.13
C TYR A 206 0.13 -1.52 -12.54
N ASP A 207 -0.33 -2.72 -12.90
CA ASP A 207 -0.86 -2.97 -14.24
C ASP A 207 -2.15 -2.16 -14.51
N GLU A 208 -2.97 -1.94 -13.48
CA GLU A 208 -4.15 -1.08 -13.52
C GLU A 208 -3.77 0.40 -13.65
N TRP A 209 -2.77 0.86 -12.88
CA TRP A 209 -2.24 2.22 -13.01
C TRP A 209 -1.63 2.51 -14.39
N VAL A 210 -0.97 1.53 -15.01
CA VAL A 210 -0.48 1.65 -16.40
C VAL A 210 -1.66 1.68 -17.37
N GLY A 211 -2.73 0.92 -17.13
CA GLY A 211 -3.93 0.93 -17.95
C GLY A 211 -4.71 2.25 -17.91
N SER A 212 -4.60 3.00 -16.81
CA SER A 212 -5.28 4.29 -16.59
C SER A 212 -4.46 5.52 -16.99
N GLN A 213 -3.37 5.36 -17.75
CA GLN A 213 -2.56 6.51 -18.17
C GLN A 213 -3.39 7.58 -18.92
N GLY A 214 -3.33 8.81 -18.40
CA GLY A 214 -4.09 9.95 -18.91
C GLY A 214 -5.40 10.22 -18.18
N ASP A 215 -5.81 9.32 -17.28
CA ASP A 215 -6.88 9.54 -16.32
C ASP A 215 -6.27 9.91 -14.96
N TYR A 216 -6.38 11.20 -14.62
CA TYR A 216 -5.78 11.73 -13.40
C TYR A 216 -6.42 11.17 -12.12
N GLU A 217 -7.75 10.99 -12.12
CA GLU A 217 -8.48 10.50 -10.95
C GLU A 217 -8.07 9.05 -10.66
N SER A 218 -8.07 8.20 -11.68
CA SER A 218 -7.62 6.80 -11.56
C SER A 218 -6.15 6.69 -11.11
N GLN A 219 -5.28 7.60 -11.54
CA GLN A 219 -3.88 7.61 -11.09
C GLN A 219 -3.72 8.04 -9.63
N GLN A 220 -4.45 9.06 -9.19
CA GLN A 220 -4.46 9.47 -7.78
C GLN A 220 -5.00 8.36 -6.88
N ASP A 221 -6.03 7.66 -7.34
CA ASP A 221 -6.63 6.54 -6.63
C ASP A 221 -5.63 5.39 -6.42
N ALA A 222 -4.90 5.01 -7.47
CA ALA A 222 -3.88 3.99 -7.38
C ALA A 222 -2.70 4.42 -6.49
N ALA A 223 -2.29 5.70 -6.51
CA ALA A 223 -1.26 6.23 -5.62
C ALA A 223 -1.70 6.17 -4.15
N PHE A 224 -2.93 6.58 -3.85
CA PHE A 224 -3.51 6.50 -2.52
C PHE A 224 -3.59 5.06 -2.00
N GLU A 225 -4.02 4.12 -2.84
CA GLU A 225 -4.08 2.70 -2.48
C GLU A 225 -2.68 2.10 -2.24
N LEU A 226 -1.71 2.44 -3.11
CA LEU A 226 -0.32 2.03 -2.95
C LEU A 226 0.27 2.52 -1.61
N GLN A 227 0.07 3.80 -1.29
CA GLN A 227 0.56 4.40 -0.04
C GLN A 227 -0.12 3.78 1.18
N SER A 228 -1.44 3.56 1.12
CA SER A 228 -2.22 2.94 2.19
C SER A 228 -1.76 1.51 2.48
N LEU A 229 -1.53 0.72 1.43
CA LEU A 229 -1.01 -0.64 1.53
C LEU A 229 0.40 -0.67 2.12
N ALA A 230 1.27 0.23 1.65
CA ALA A 230 2.64 0.37 2.16
C ALA A 230 2.67 0.74 3.66
N ALA A 231 1.81 1.68 4.07
CA ALA A 231 1.70 2.10 5.46
C ALA A 231 1.20 0.98 6.37
N ALA A 232 0.09 0.31 5.99
CA ALA A 232 -0.46 -0.80 6.75
C ALA A 232 0.54 -1.95 6.92
N ARG A 233 1.25 -2.34 5.83
CA ARG A 233 2.24 -3.42 5.90
C ARG A 233 3.41 -3.11 6.82
N HIS A 234 3.73 -1.83 7.02
CA HIS A 234 4.79 -1.42 7.92
C HIS A 234 4.36 -1.55 9.39
N GLN A 235 3.11 -1.24 9.69
CA GLN A 235 2.53 -1.42 11.02
C GLN A 235 2.31 -2.91 11.35
N ASP A 236 1.91 -3.69 10.34
CA ASP A 236 1.56 -5.09 10.49
C ASP A 236 2.07 -5.93 9.32
N ALA A 237 2.98 -6.86 9.63
CA ALA A 237 3.63 -7.69 8.63
C ALA A 237 2.73 -8.76 8.02
N GLU A 238 1.58 -9.05 8.64
CA GLU A 238 0.62 -10.05 8.17
C GLU A 238 -0.41 -9.47 7.19
N VAL A 239 -0.36 -8.15 6.96
CA VAL A 239 -1.26 -7.45 6.03
C VAL A 239 -1.20 -8.07 4.63
N SER A 240 -2.39 -8.35 4.10
CA SER A 240 -2.56 -8.85 2.74
C SER A 240 -1.94 -7.90 1.71
N HIS A 241 -1.28 -8.43 0.68
CA HIS A 241 -0.58 -7.64 -0.35
C HIS A 241 -1.51 -6.89 -1.32
N GLN A 242 -2.80 -6.80 -1.03
CA GLN A 242 -3.81 -6.15 -1.87
C GLN A 242 -4.88 -5.50 -0.98
N ILE A 243 -5.39 -4.37 -1.44
CA ILE A 243 -6.59 -3.73 -0.89
C ILE A 243 -7.79 -4.25 -1.67
N GLY A 244 -8.74 -4.91 -1.02
CA GLY A 244 -9.97 -5.31 -1.69
C GLY A 244 -11.02 -4.21 -1.63
N LYS A 245 -11.86 -4.09 -2.66
CA LYS A 245 -12.98 -3.15 -2.65
C LYS A 245 -14.17 -3.78 -1.93
N LEU A 246 -14.58 -3.20 -0.81
CA LEU A 246 -15.77 -3.66 -0.08
C LEU A 246 -17.01 -2.96 -0.65
N GLN A 247 -17.91 -3.75 -1.23
CA GLN A 247 -19.13 -3.29 -1.87
C GLN A 247 -20.27 -3.35 -0.88
N LEU A 248 -20.59 -2.20 -0.29
CA LEU A 248 -21.75 -2.01 0.58
C LEU A 248 -23.03 -1.82 -0.24
N VAL A 249 -23.34 -2.76 -1.13
CA VAL A 249 -24.61 -2.75 -1.89
C VAL A 249 -25.72 -3.27 -0.98
N ALA A 250 -26.25 -2.38 -0.16
CA ALA A 250 -27.43 -2.67 0.62
C ALA A 250 -28.67 -2.71 -0.29
N GLN A 251 -28.99 -3.89 -0.81
CA GLN A 251 -30.41 -4.15 -1.06
C GLN A 251 -31.05 -4.31 0.32
N ALA A 252 -31.91 -3.34 0.66
CA ALA A 252 -32.56 -3.21 1.95
C ALA A 252 -32.84 -4.57 2.59
N ALA A 253 -32.25 -4.80 3.77
CA ALA A 253 -32.62 -5.91 4.65
C ALA A 253 -34.08 -5.69 5.07
N THR A 254 -35.00 -6.08 4.19
CA THR A 254 -36.42 -6.00 4.46
C THR A 254 -36.74 -7.16 5.37
N ALA A 255 -36.70 -6.87 6.68
CA ALA A 255 -37.22 -7.69 7.77
C ALA A 255 -36.81 -9.18 7.78
N GLY A 256 -35.68 -9.50 8.44
CA GLY A 256 -35.50 -10.71 9.25
C GLY A 256 -35.61 -12.11 8.62
N ILE A 257 -35.76 -12.26 7.29
CA ILE A 257 -36.05 -13.57 6.66
C ILE A 257 -34.81 -14.24 6.01
N THR A 258 -33.71 -13.50 5.74
CA THR A 258 -32.55 -14.03 5.01
C THR A 258 -31.22 -13.66 5.66
N ASN A 259 -30.30 -14.63 5.77
CA ASN A 259 -28.94 -14.41 6.26
C ASN A 259 -28.16 -13.51 5.30
N VAL A 260 -27.20 -12.77 5.86
CA VAL A 260 -26.27 -11.92 5.11
C VAL A 260 -24.92 -12.63 5.04
N TRP A 261 -24.32 -12.62 3.85
CA TRP A 261 -23.07 -13.29 3.54
C TRP A 261 -22.13 -12.34 2.84
N GLU A 262 -20.85 -12.47 3.14
CA GLU A 262 -19.79 -11.85 2.35
C GLU A 262 -19.20 -12.88 1.41
N VAL A 263 -19.12 -12.51 0.13
CA VAL A 263 -18.54 -13.34 -0.92
C VAL A 263 -17.36 -12.58 -1.50
N THR A 264 -16.16 -13.17 -1.43
CA THR A 264 -15.00 -12.66 -2.15
C THR A 264 -15.13 -13.01 -3.63
N LEU A 265 -14.99 -12.02 -4.50
CA LEU A 265 -14.98 -12.16 -5.94
C LEU A 265 -13.64 -11.71 -6.50
N TYR A 266 -13.10 -12.47 -7.45
CA TYR A 266 -11.94 -12.07 -8.24
C TYR A 266 -12.41 -11.75 -9.65
N PRO A 267 -12.38 -10.46 -10.07
CA PRO A 267 -12.78 -10.07 -11.42
C PRO A 267 -11.92 -10.76 -12.48
N ASN A 268 -12.52 -11.19 -13.59
CA ASN A 268 -11.76 -11.59 -14.78
C ASN A 268 -11.28 -10.33 -15.52
N GLY A 269 -10.39 -9.57 -14.88
CA GLY A 269 -9.76 -8.36 -15.42
C GLY A 269 -8.27 -8.59 -15.75
N PRO A 270 -7.47 -7.51 -15.84
CA PRO A 270 -6.01 -7.61 -15.89
C PRO A 270 -5.46 -8.55 -14.81
N LEU A 271 -4.30 -9.17 -15.09
CA LEU A 271 -3.56 -9.97 -14.11
C LEU A 271 -3.45 -9.14 -12.81
N ASN A 272 -3.97 -9.64 -11.69
CA ASN A 272 -3.95 -9.02 -10.35
C ASN A 272 -5.03 -7.96 -10.03
N SER A 273 -6.17 -7.95 -10.73
CA SER A 273 -7.32 -7.11 -10.32
C SER A 273 -7.67 -7.29 -8.83
N ALA A 274 -7.93 -6.19 -8.13
CA ALA A 274 -8.23 -6.20 -6.71
C ALA A 274 -9.44 -7.10 -6.39
N PRO A 275 -9.41 -7.88 -5.30
CA PRO A 275 -10.55 -8.67 -4.88
C PRO A 275 -11.71 -7.75 -4.48
N GLN A 276 -12.93 -8.17 -4.80
CA GLN A 276 -14.14 -7.48 -4.36
C GLN A 276 -14.81 -8.27 -3.24
N PHE A 277 -15.05 -7.62 -2.12
CA PHE A 277 -15.83 -8.19 -1.03
C PHE A 277 -17.27 -7.72 -1.20
N VAL A 278 -18.17 -8.62 -1.57
CA VAL A 278 -19.56 -8.27 -1.85
C VAL A 278 -20.45 -8.82 -0.75
N VAL A 279 -21.25 -7.93 -0.16
CA VAL A 279 -22.27 -8.31 0.82
C VAL A 279 -23.56 -8.65 0.09
N VAL A 280 -23.99 -9.91 0.20
CA VAL A 280 -25.19 -10.43 -0.48
C VAL A 280 -26.08 -11.19 0.49
N GLN A 281 -27.37 -11.24 0.17
CA GLN A 281 -28.33 -12.05 0.92
C GLN A 281 -28.35 -13.48 0.39
N GLY A 282 -28.57 -14.46 1.26
CA GLY A 282 -28.71 -15.86 0.88
C GLY A 282 -29.21 -16.73 2.02
N ARG A 283 -29.98 -17.77 1.72
CA ARG A 283 -30.38 -18.75 2.74
C ARG A 283 -29.17 -19.54 3.25
N ASP A 284 -28.27 -19.86 2.33
CA ASP A 284 -27.00 -20.56 2.53
C ASP A 284 -25.90 -19.92 1.68
N SER A 285 -24.66 -20.38 1.88
CA SER A 285 -23.49 -19.90 1.14
C SER A 285 -23.63 -20.11 -0.37
N ARG A 286 -24.25 -21.23 -0.82
CA ARG A 286 -24.45 -21.50 -2.24
C ARG A 286 -25.35 -20.47 -2.90
N THR A 287 -26.47 -20.14 -2.26
CA THR A 287 -27.42 -19.13 -2.74
C THR A 287 -26.79 -17.75 -2.75
N ALA A 288 -26.04 -17.41 -1.68
CA ALA A 288 -25.27 -16.17 -1.62
C ALA A 288 -24.27 -16.06 -2.77
N THR A 289 -23.47 -17.12 -3.02
CA THR A 289 -22.53 -17.17 -4.14
C THR A 289 -23.21 -16.98 -5.48
N GLN A 290 -24.35 -17.64 -5.71
CA GLN A 290 -25.11 -17.47 -6.95
C GLN A 290 -25.63 -16.05 -7.12
N ASN A 291 -26.13 -15.43 -6.05
CA ASN A 291 -26.59 -14.04 -6.07
C ASN A 291 -25.43 -13.07 -6.36
N ALA A 292 -24.25 -13.30 -5.78
CA ALA A 292 -23.06 -12.51 -6.06
C ALA A 292 -22.65 -12.63 -7.54
N LEU A 293 -22.58 -13.85 -8.08
CA LEU A 293 -22.25 -14.06 -9.50
C LEU A 293 -23.28 -13.50 -10.48
N GLN A 294 -24.56 -13.43 -10.09
CA GLN A 294 -25.60 -12.78 -10.91
C GLN A 294 -25.39 -11.27 -10.99
N GLN A 295 -24.98 -10.63 -9.89
CA GLN A 295 -24.71 -9.19 -9.84
C GLN A 295 -23.36 -8.84 -10.49
N TYR A 296 -22.39 -9.74 -10.42
CA TYR A 296 -21.02 -9.56 -10.92
C TYR A 296 -20.68 -10.68 -11.91
N PRO A 297 -21.29 -10.67 -13.11
CA PRO A 297 -21.05 -11.69 -14.12
C PRO A 297 -19.59 -11.66 -14.59
N GLY A 298 -19.01 -12.84 -14.76
CA GLY A 298 -17.62 -12.96 -15.21
C GLY A 298 -16.57 -12.85 -14.11
N SER A 299 -16.93 -12.75 -12.83
CA SER A 299 -15.98 -12.94 -11.73
C SER A 299 -15.84 -14.41 -11.36
N SER A 300 -14.69 -14.79 -10.80
CA SER A 300 -14.51 -16.07 -10.10
C SER A 300 -14.73 -15.91 -8.60
N VAL A 301 -15.16 -16.99 -7.94
CA VAL A 301 -15.58 -16.95 -6.52
C VAL A 301 -14.43 -17.41 -5.63
N GLY A 302 -14.17 -16.64 -4.59
CA GLY A 302 -13.24 -16.94 -3.51
C GLY A 302 -13.92 -17.43 -2.23
N PRO A 303 -13.32 -17.17 -1.06
CA PRO A 303 -13.92 -17.46 0.24
C PRO A 303 -15.31 -16.85 0.41
N VAL A 304 -16.16 -17.54 1.17
CA VAL A 304 -17.52 -17.11 1.52
C VAL A 304 -17.70 -17.23 3.01
N ARG A 305 -18.15 -16.17 3.67
CA ARG A 305 -18.42 -16.17 5.11
C ARG A 305 -19.79 -15.60 5.44
N LYS A 306 -20.37 -16.10 6.52
CA LYS A 306 -21.64 -15.60 7.06
C LYS A 306 -21.36 -14.36 7.91
N LEU A 307 -22.15 -13.31 7.72
CA LEU A 307 -22.05 -12.06 8.48
C LEU A 307 -23.16 -11.92 9.53
N SER A 308 -24.30 -12.60 9.35
CA SER A 308 -25.43 -12.47 10.25
C SER A 308 -25.38 -13.38 11.49
N TYR A 309 -25.75 -12.79 12.63
CA TYR A 309 -26.22 -13.46 13.85
C TYR A 309 -27.71 -13.82 13.71
#